data_AF-A0A964RXK5-F1
#
_entry.id   AF-A0A964RXK5-F1
#
_cell.length_a   1.000
_cell.length_b   1.000
_cell.length_c   1.000
_cell.angle_alpha   90.00
_cell.angle_beta   90.00
_cell.angle_gamma   90.00
#
_symmetry.space_group_name_H-M   'P 1'
#
loop_
_entity.id
_entity.type
_entity.pdbx_description
1 polymer ?
#
loop_
_entity_poly.entity_id
_entity_poly.type
_entity_poly.pdbx_seq_one_letter_code
_entity_poly.pdbx_strand_id
1 'polypeptide(L)'
;MKKIIAFSLIAIGFSFTANAQKKVVAPSATVAQTPTAPTKASEEAATKDVATLSKVVTLTEAEKKTYFGLFEYKHRALSVNPSEEAKKSIYNSIEMKLRAGLSPAQMAKLDANKKTLHTLTH
;
A
#
# COMPACT_ATOMS: atom_id res chain seq x y z
N MET A 1 -5.77 41.24 49.30
CA MET A 1 -5.66 40.08 50.22
C MET A 1 -5.32 38.84 49.40
N LYS A 2 -4.28 38.10 49.82
CA LYS A 2 -3.82 36.86 49.21
C LYS A 2 -4.77 35.73 49.58
N LYS A 3 -5.29 35.00 48.59
CA LYS A 3 -5.78 33.62 48.77
C LYS A 3 -5.29 32.81 47.58
N ILE A 4 -4.24 32.05 47.86
CA ILE A 4 -3.74 30.96 47.01
C ILE A 4 -4.79 29.86 47.11
N ILE A 5 -5.28 29.38 45.97
CA ILE A 5 -6.02 28.13 45.88
C ILE A 5 -5.17 27.20 45.03
N ALA A 6 -4.59 26.23 45.71
CA ALA A 6 -3.85 25.12 45.15
C ALA A 6 -4.81 23.96 44.82
N PHE A 7 -4.30 23.06 43.98
CA PHE A 7 -4.81 21.73 43.60
C PHE A 7 -5.92 21.74 42.53
N SER A 8 -5.89 20.91 41.48
CA SER A 8 -5.12 19.70 41.24
C SER A 8 -4.97 19.48 39.74
N LEU A 9 -3.75 19.16 39.30
CA LEU A 9 -3.43 18.64 37.97
C LEU A 9 -4.00 17.21 37.88
N ILE A 10 -5.14 17.04 37.22
CA ILE A 10 -5.61 15.71 36.81
C ILE A 10 -5.01 15.45 35.43
N ALA A 11 -3.80 14.88 35.43
CA ALA A 11 -3.25 14.22 34.26
C ALA A 11 -4.06 12.94 34.03
N ILE A 12 -4.96 12.96 33.04
CA ILE A 12 -5.65 11.76 32.57
C ILE A 12 -4.67 11.01 31.67
N GLY A 13 -3.86 10.15 32.27
CA GLY A 13 -3.04 9.17 31.57
C GLY A 13 -3.89 7.96 31.15
N PHE A 14 -4.36 7.95 29.90
CA PHE A 14 -4.81 6.70 29.28
C PHE A 14 -3.60 5.90 28.81
N SER A 15 -2.99 5.17 29.72
CA SER A 15 -1.98 4.15 29.40
C SER A 15 -2.67 2.79 29.28
N PHE A 16 -3.19 2.47 28.09
CA PHE A 16 -3.50 1.08 27.75
C PHE A 16 -2.95 0.74 26.37
N THR A 17 -1.85 -0.01 26.35
CA THR A 17 -1.95 -1.41 25.95
C THR A 17 -0.73 -2.19 26.43
N ALA A 18 -1.01 -3.29 27.15
CA ALA A 18 -0.03 -4.17 27.74
C ALA A 18 0.58 -5.07 26.66
N ASN A 19 1.90 -5.11 26.55
CA ASN A 19 2.59 -6.17 25.82
C ASN A 19 2.61 -7.44 26.70
N ALA A 20 1.48 -8.13 26.78
CA ALA A 20 1.30 -9.38 27.53
C ALA A 20 1.56 -10.58 26.60
N GLN A 21 2.81 -10.77 26.17
CA GLN A 21 3.22 -12.02 25.54
C GLN A 21 3.48 -13.07 26.61
N LYS A 22 2.44 -13.84 26.94
CA LYS A 22 2.50 -15.26 27.33
C LYS A 22 1.10 -15.75 27.69
N LYS A 23 0.41 -16.42 26.75
CA LYS A 23 -0.46 -17.56 27.05
C LYS A 23 -0.88 -18.32 25.79
N VAL A 24 -0.49 -19.60 25.76
CA VAL A 24 -1.21 -20.78 25.24
C VAL A 24 -1.63 -20.80 23.76
N VAL A 25 -1.07 -21.80 23.08
CA VAL A 25 -1.44 -22.29 21.76
C VAL A 25 -2.89 -22.79 21.77
N ALA A 26 -3.75 -22.18 20.95
CA ALA A 26 -4.97 -22.77 20.43
C ALA A 26 -5.13 -22.32 18.96
N PRO A 27 -5.46 -23.23 18.02
CA PRO A 27 -5.45 -22.94 16.59
C PRO A 27 -6.76 -22.32 16.13
N SER A 28 -6.67 -21.51 15.07
CA SER A 28 -7.76 -20.91 14.28
C SER A 28 -8.25 -19.53 14.73
N ALA A 29 -7.54 -18.51 14.28
CA ALA A 29 -8.17 -17.34 13.66
C ALA A 29 -7.24 -16.89 12.55
N THR A 30 -7.77 -16.77 11.33
CA THR A 30 -7.10 -16.38 10.10
C THR A 30 -6.08 -15.27 10.36
N VAL A 31 -4.81 -15.64 10.35
CA VAL A 31 -3.70 -14.69 10.42
C VAL A 31 -3.89 -13.77 9.23
N ALA A 32 -4.15 -12.49 9.46
CA ALA A 32 -4.04 -11.48 8.43
C ALA A 32 -2.64 -11.64 7.84
N GLN A 33 -2.55 -12.20 6.63
CA GLN A 33 -1.30 -12.44 5.94
C GLN A 33 -0.76 -11.06 5.56
N THR A 34 0.05 -10.49 6.43
CA THR A 34 0.83 -9.30 6.14
C THR A 34 1.66 -9.63 4.89
N PRO A 35 1.70 -8.75 3.87
CA PRO A 35 2.49 -9.01 2.67
C PRO A 35 3.95 -9.29 3.07
N THR A 36 4.39 -10.53 2.94
CA THR A 36 5.76 -11.00 3.25
C THR A 36 6.78 -10.32 2.35
N ALA A 37 8.05 -10.21 2.76
CA ALA A 37 9.12 -9.51 2.04
C ALA A 37 9.13 -9.73 0.50
N PRO A 38 9.70 -8.79 -0.29
CA PRO A 38 9.82 -8.89 -1.75
C PRO A 38 10.25 -10.29 -2.20
N THR A 39 9.56 -10.84 -3.19
CA THR A 39 9.96 -12.09 -3.86
C THR A 39 10.49 -11.80 -5.25
N LYS A 40 11.37 -12.67 -5.77
CA LYS A 40 11.84 -12.55 -7.18
C LYS A 40 10.69 -12.49 -8.18
N ALA A 41 9.63 -13.28 -7.95
CA ALA A 41 8.45 -13.28 -8.81
C ALA A 41 7.73 -11.92 -8.80
N SER A 42 7.56 -11.30 -7.63
CA SER A 42 6.96 -9.95 -7.54
C SER A 42 7.83 -8.87 -8.18
N GLU A 43 9.17 -8.98 -8.07
CA GLU A 43 10.12 -8.04 -8.70
C GLU A 43 10.11 -8.16 -10.23
N GLU A 44 10.10 -9.38 -10.77
CA GLU A 44 10.00 -9.64 -12.21
C GLU A 44 8.68 -9.13 -12.79
N ALA A 45 7.57 -9.37 -12.09
CA ALA A 45 6.26 -8.89 -12.50
C ALA A 45 6.17 -7.35 -12.44
N ALA A 46 6.72 -6.73 -11.39
CA ALA A 46 6.83 -5.27 -11.29
C ALA A 46 7.68 -4.68 -12.43
N THR A 47 8.78 -5.34 -12.79
CA THR A 47 9.63 -4.92 -13.92
C THR A 47 8.85 -4.93 -15.24
N LYS A 48 8.04 -5.97 -15.48
CA LYS A 48 7.16 -6.05 -16.66
C LYS A 48 6.10 -4.95 -16.67
N ASP A 49 5.54 -4.61 -15.50
CA ASP A 49 4.56 -3.54 -15.38
C ASP A 49 5.19 -2.16 -15.64
N VAL A 50 6.38 -1.88 -15.10
CA VAL A 50 7.12 -0.64 -15.42
C VAL A 50 7.46 -0.56 -16.91
N ALA A 51 7.88 -1.68 -17.52
CA ALA A 51 8.15 -1.73 -18.95
C ALA A 51 6.87 -1.47 -19.77
N THR A 52 5.74 -1.99 -19.31
CA THR A 52 4.43 -1.78 -19.95
C THR A 52 3.97 -0.33 -19.84
N LEU A 53 4.11 0.30 -18.67
CA LEU A 53 3.85 1.72 -18.47
C LEU A 53 4.77 2.59 -19.35
N SER A 54 6.05 2.24 -19.41
CA SER A 54 7.06 2.97 -20.20
C SER A 54 6.81 2.94 -21.71
N LYS A 55 6.01 1.99 -22.22
CA LYS A 55 5.60 1.97 -23.64
C LYS A 55 4.57 3.04 -23.98
N VAL A 56 3.84 3.55 -22.99
CA VAL A 56 2.75 4.52 -23.19
C VAL A 56 3.16 5.91 -22.73
N VAL A 57 3.97 6.00 -21.68
CA VAL A 57 4.42 7.26 -21.10
C VAL A 57 5.94 7.26 -20.93
N THR A 58 6.56 8.39 -21.19
CA THR A 58 7.98 8.58 -20.88
C THR A 58 8.14 8.73 -19.37
N LEU A 59 9.01 7.92 -18.78
CA LEU A 59 9.33 7.95 -17.35
C LEU A 59 10.81 8.26 -17.15
N THR A 60 11.10 9.16 -16.23
CA THR A 60 12.43 9.36 -15.64
C THR A 60 12.87 8.13 -14.85
N GLU A 61 14.16 8.02 -14.54
CA GLU A 61 14.67 6.92 -13.71
C GLU A 61 14.06 6.91 -12.31
N ALA A 62 13.85 8.10 -11.73
CA ALA A 62 13.19 8.26 -10.44
C ALA A 62 11.74 7.74 -10.49
N GLU A 63 10.97 8.11 -11.52
CA GLU A 63 9.61 7.61 -11.71
C GLU A 63 9.60 6.09 -11.91
N LYS A 64 10.52 5.53 -12.71
CA LYS A 64 10.63 4.08 -12.90
C LYS A 64 10.84 3.35 -11.57
N LYS A 65 11.69 3.88 -10.68
CA LYS A 65 11.90 3.32 -9.34
C LYS A 65 10.64 3.42 -8.47
N THR A 66 9.95 4.56 -8.52
CA THR A 66 8.69 4.76 -7.79
C THR A 66 7.62 3.77 -8.25
N TYR A 67 7.41 3.64 -9.56
CA TYR A 67 6.42 2.73 -10.12
C TYR A 67 6.81 1.26 -9.97
N PHE A 68 8.11 0.95 -9.98
CA PHE A 68 8.58 -0.39 -9.61
C PHE A 68 8.09 -0.76 -8.21
N GLY A 69 8.32 0.09 -7.20
CA GLY A 69 7.86 -0.16 -5.84
C GLY A 69 6.33 -0.27 -5.73
N LEU A 70 5.59 0.52 -6.50
CA LEU A 70 4.13 0.45 -6.56
C LEU A 70 3.64 -0.92 -7.08
N PHE A 71 4.20 -1.38 -8.20
CA PHE A 71 3.79 -2.66 -8.80
C PHE A 71 4.32 -3.87 -8.02
N GLU A 72 5.50 -3.75 -7.42
CA GLU A 72 6.05 -4.79 -6.55
C GLU A 72 5.17 -4.98 -5.31
N TYR A 73 4.69 -3.87 -4.71
CA TYR A 73 3.66 -3.92 -3.68
C TYR A 73 2.36 -4.59 -4.16
N LYS A 74 1.87 -4.25 -5.37
CA LYS A 74 0.67 -4.88 -5.96
C LYS A 74 0.83 -6.41 -5.99
N HIS A 75 1.89 -6.90 -6.61
CA HIS A 75 2.11 -8.35 -6.78
C HIS A 75 2.29 -9.07 -5.45
N ARG A 76 3.01 -8.46 -4.51
CA ARG A 76 3.18 -8.99 -3.15
C ARG A 76 1.86 -9.03 -2.35
N ALA A 77 1.03 -7.99 -2.49
CA ALA A 77 -0.25 -7.94 -1.81
C ALA A 77 -1.27 -8.93 -2.40
N LEU A 78 -1.17 -9.25 -3.69
CA LEU A 78 -2.01 -10.23 -4.35
C LEU A 78 -1.52 -11.67 -4.14
N SER A 79 -0.23 -11.89 -3.89
CA SER A 79 0.33 -13.23 -3.69
C SER A 79 -0.12 -13.91 -2.40
N VAL A 80 -0.62 -13.16 -1.41
CA VAL A 80 -1.18 -13.70 -0.15
C VAL A 80 -2.63 -14.18 -0.29
N ASN A 81 -3.10 -14.34 -1.53
CA ASN A 81 -4.46 -14.77 -1.87
C ASN A 81 -5.56 -14.02 -1.09
N PRO A 82 -5.61 -12.67 -1.18
CA PRO A 82 -6.60 -11.88 -0.47
C PRO A 82 -8.03 -12.19 -0.94
N SER A 83 -9.04 -11.84 -0.13
CA SER A 83 -10.44 -11.91 -0.56
C SER A 83 -10.71 -11.01 -1.77
N GLU A 84 -11.81 -11.22 -2.48
CA GLU A 84 -12.15 -10.43 -3.66
C GLU A 84 -12.35 -8.94 -3.32
N GLU A 85 -12.91 -8.62 -2.15
CA GLU A 85 -13.04 -7.24 -1.66
C GLU A 85 -11.67 -6.61 -1.41
N ALA A 86 -10.75 -7.38 -0.82
CA ALA A 86 -9.38 -6.93 -0.57
C ALA A 86 -8.60 -6.76 -1.89
N LYS A 87 -8.76 -7.66 -2.88
CA LYS A 87 -8.22 -7.48 -4.23
C LYS A 87 -8.70 -6.18 -4.86
N LYS A 88 -10.01 -5.94 -4.85
CA LYS A 88 -10.60 -4.71 -5.38
C LYS A 88 -10.04 -3.46 -4.70
N SER A 89 -9.85 -3.51 -3.38
CA SER A 89 -9.21 -2.42 -2.64
C SER A 89 -7.75 -2.21 -3.06
N ILE A 90 -6.99 -3.27 -3.28
CA ILE A 90 -5.60 -3.20 -3.77
C ILE A 90 -5.60 -2.53 -5.16
N TYR A 91 -6.41 -3.03 -6.10
CA TYR A 91 -6.51 -2.49 -7.46
C TYR A 91 -6.87 -1.01 -7.48
N ASN A 92 -7.89 -0.61 -6.71
CA ASN A 92 -8.24 0.80 -6.55
C ASN A 92 -7.09 1.63 -5.97
N SER A 93 -6.36 1.11 -4.98
CA SER A 93 -5.20 1.81 -4.40
C SER A 93 -4.09 2.02 -5.44
N ILE A 94 -3.79 0.99 -6.24
CA ILE A 94 -2.79 1.08 -7.32
C ILE A 94 -3.22 2.12 -8.35
N GLU A 95 -4.48 2.06 -8.78
CA GLU A 95 -5.02 2.98 -9.78
C GLU A 95 -5.01 4.44 -9.29
N MET A 96 -5.43 4.69 -8.05
CA MET A 96 -5.37 6.03 -7.45
C MET A 96 -3.94 6.56 -7.34
N LYS A 97 -2.99 5.73 -6.90
CA LYS A 97 -1.57 6.13 -6.80
C LYS A 97 -0.95 6.39 -8.16
N LEU A 98 -1.33 5.62 -9.19
CA LEU A 98 -0.89 5.84 -10.55
C LEU A 98 -1.40 7.19 -11.08
N ARG A 99 -2.68 7.51 -10.85
CA ARG A 99 -3.26 8.82 -11.21
C ARG A 99 -2.65 9.99 -10.43
N ALA A 100 -2.29 9.79 -9.18
CA ALA A 100 -1.67 10.82 -8.35
C ALA A 100 -0.19 11.04 -8.68
N GLY A 101 0.51 10.03 -9.18
CA GLY A 101 1.94 10.08 -9.48
C GLY A 101 2.27 10.58 -10.88
N LEU A 102 1.40 10.34 -11.87
CA LEU A 102 1.62 10.75 -13.25
C LEU A 102 1.20 12.21 -13.45
N SER A 103 1.95 12.95 -14.28
CA SER A 103 1.49 14.26 -14.74
C SER A 103 0.18 14.14 -15.54
N PRO A 104 -0.63 15.21 -15.63
CA PRO A 104 -1.87 15.18 -16.39
C PRO A 104 -1.68 14.71 -17.84
N ALA A 105 -0.58 15.09 -18.49
CA ALA A 105 -0.26 14.68 -19.86
C ALA A 105 0.10 13.19 -19.97
N GLN A 106 0.86 12.64 -19.01
CA GLN A 106 1.15 11.20 -18.97
C GLN A 106 -0.13 10.40 -18.68
N MET A 107 -0.94 10.87 -17.73
CA MET A 107 -2.19 10.19 -17.37
C MET A 107 -3.18 10.17 -18.55
N ALA A 108 -3.33 11.27 -19.28
CA ALA A 108 -4.17 11.33 -20.47
C ALA A 108 -3.74 10.30 -21.55
N LYS A 109 -2.44 10.11 -21.76
CA LYS A 109 -1.92 9.07 -22.66
C LYS A 109 -2.27 7.67 -22.17
N LEU A 110 -2.19 7.44 -20.86
CA LEU A 110 -2.53 6.16 -20.27
C LEU A 110 -4.04 5.87 -20.33
N ASP A 111 -4.90 6.86 -20.05
CA ASP A 111 -6.36 6.74 -20.14
C ASP A 111 -6.84 6.47 -21.57
N ALA A 112 -6.14 7.00 -22.57
CA ALA A 112 -6.37 6.66 -23.97
C ALA A 112 -6.07 5.17 -24.28
N ASN A 113 -5.24 4.52 -23.46
CA ASN A 113 -4.85 3.11 -23.56
C ASN A 113 -5.53 2.26 -22.49
N LYS A 114 -6.86 2.18 -22.52
CA LYS A 114 -7.69 1.46 -21.53
C LYS A 114 -7.22 0.03 -21.22
N LYS A 115 -6.76 -0.70 -22.23
CA LYS A 115 -6.20 -2.05 -22.07
C LYS A 115 -4.95 -2.03 -21.19
N THR A 116 -4.02 -1.11 -21.46
CA THR A 116 -2.80 -0.96 -20.66
C THR A 116 -3.11 -0.53 -19.24
N LEU A 117 -4.01 0.44 -19.06
CA LEU A 117 -4.45 0.87 -17.74
C LEU A 117 -5.00 -0.33 -16.94
N HIS A 118 -5.90 -1.11 -17.52
CA HIS A 118 -6.44 -2.30 -16.88
C HIS A 118 -5.35 -3.30 -16.51
N THR A 119 -4.41 -3.62 -17.41
CA THR A 119 -3.29 -4.53 -17.11
C THR A 119 -2.39 -4.04 -15.96
N LEU A 120 -2.19 -2.73 -15.85
CA LEU A 120 -1.36 -2.17 -14.78
C LEU A 120 -2.08 -2.16 -13.43
N THR A 121 -3.42 -2.06 -13.42
CA THR A 121 -4.20 -1.91 -12.19
C THR A 121 -4.92 -3.18 -11.71
N HIS A 122 -5.18 -4.17 -12.56
CA HIS A 122 -5.94 -5.40 -12.27
C HIS A 122 -5.19 -6.66 -12.72
#